data_AF-A0A5N7W6V5-F1
#
_entry.id   AF-A0A5N7W6V5-F1
#
_cell.length_a   1.000
_cell.length_b   1.000
_cell.length_c   1.000
_cell.angle_alpha   90.00
_cell.angle_beta   90.00
_cell.angle_gamma   90.00
#
_symmetry.space_group_name_H-M   'P 1'
#
loop_
_entity.id
_entity.type
_entity.pdbx_description
1 polymer ?
#
loop_
_entity_poly.entity_id
_entity_poly.type
_entity_poly.pdbx_seq_one_letter_code
_entity_poly.pdbx_strand_id
1 'polypeptide(L)'
;MAVEKHTEKDPFAGAAVYRLRRDALMIVSNLNRGQRVSNQEAKRQLVFVQAQLCKAALADPRLPEKAKAALLQFHAETVTENLEDRRGSRRRQDSRISA
;
A
#
# COMPACT_ATOMS: atom_id res chain seq x y z
N MET A 1 13.63 23.75 -25.35
CA MET A 1 12.29 24.12 -24.85
C MET A 1 12.10 23.40 -23.52
N ALA A 2 12.16 24.14 -22.41
CA ALA A 2 11.86 23.57 -21.10
C ALA A 2 10.35 23.38 -21.01
N VAL A 3 9.90 22.14 -20.89
CA VAL A 3 8.50 21.85 -20.58
C VAL A 3 8.29 22.28 -19.14
N GLU A 4 7.69 23.46 -18.94
CA GLU A 4 7.17 23.86 -17.65
C GLU A 4 6.15 22.82 -17.22
N LYS A 5 6.58 21.91 -16.33
CA LYS A 5 5.65 21.02 -15.64
C LYS A 5 4.82 21.92 -14.74
N HIS A 6 3.58 22.19 -15.14
CA HIS A 6 2.55 22.61 -14.22
C HIS A 6 2.50 21.58 -13.09
N THR A 7 3.18 21.86 -11.98
CA THR A 7 2.99 21.15 -10.73
C THR A 7 1.62 21.55 -10.21
N GLU A 8 0.59 20.94 -10.79
CA GLU A 8 -0.74 20.89 -10.21
C GLU A 8 -0.56 20.38 -8.78
N LYS A 9 -0.90 21.23 -7.80
CA LYS A 9 -0.80 20.84 -6.39
C LYS A 9 -1.69 19.62 -6.21
N ASP A 10 -1.08 18.51 -5.79
CA ASP A 10 -1.79 17.28 -5.48
C ASP A 10 -3.00 17.61 -4.57
N PRO A 11 -4.24 17.43 -5.07
CA PRO A 11 -5.44 17.82 -4.36
C PRO A 11 -5.64 17.04 -3.05
N PHE A 12 -4.94 15.91 -2.91
CA PHE A 12 -4.98 15.04 -1.74
C PHE A 12 -3.71 15.13 -0.88
N ALA A 13 -2.88 16.16 -1.06
CA ALA A 13 -1.67 16.36 -0.27
C ALA A 13 -1.93 16.49 1.25
N GLY A 14 -3.15 16.86 1.66
CA GLY A 14 -3.57 16.89 3.06
C GLY A 14 -4.05 15.54 3.62
N ALA A 15 -4.38 14.57 2.77
CA ALA A 15 -4.95 13.30 3.17
C ALA A 15 -3.85 12.29 3.54
N ALA A 16 -3.72 11.99 4.84
CA ALA A 16 -2.66 11.13 5.37
C ALA A 16 -2.66 9.71 4.75
N VAL A 17 -3.84 9.09 4.63
CA VAL A 17 -4.00 7.76 4.04
C VAL A 17 -3.60 7.76 2.56
N TYR A 18 -4.06 8.75 1.79
CA TYR A 18 -3.73 8.90 0.38
C TYR A 18 -2.21 9.01 0.18
N ARG A 19 -1.55 9.89 0.94
CA ARG A 19 -0.10 10.07 0.85
C ARG A 19 0.64 8.77 1.17
N LEU A 20 0.27 8.09 2.24
CA LEU A 20 0.90 6.83 2.62
C LEU A 20 0.76 5.76 1.52
N ARG A 21 -0.44 5.65 0.92
CA ARG A 21 -0.68 4.72 -0.19
C ARG A 21 0.12 5.10 -1.43
N ARG A 22 0.19 6.39 -1.77
CA ARG A 22 0.98 6.90 -2.88
C ARG A 22 2.47 6.62 -2.68
N ASP A 23 3.00 6.89 -1.49
CA ASP A 23 4.41 6.69 -1.17
C ASP A 23 4.77 5.20 -1.22
N ALA A 24 3.91 4.31 -0.71
CA ALA A 24 4.09 2.87 -0.85
C ALA A 24 4.14 2.42 -2.32
N LEU A 25 3.22 2.91 -3.16
CA LEU A 25 3.20 2.60 -4.60
C LEU A 25 4.46 3.12 -5.31
N MET A 26 4.90 4.34 -4.99
CA MET A 26 6.11 4.93 -5.55
C MET A 26 7.36 4.13 -5.16
N ILE A 27 7.47 3.70 -3.90
CA ILE A 27 8.58 2.87 -3.43
C ILE A 27 8.60 1.54 -4.17
N VAL A 28 7.47 0.84 -4.27
CA VAL A 28 7.40 -0.46 -4.97
C VAL A 28 7.66 -0.31 -6.47
N SER A 29 7.12 0.73 -7.10
CA SER A 29 7.37 1.02 -8.51
C SER A 29 8.86 1.25 -8.77
N ASN A 30 9.53 2.02 -7.90
CA ASN A 30 10.97 2.26 -8.00
C ASN A 30 11.78 0.99 -7.72
N LEU A 31 11.39 0.19 -6.73
CA LEU A 31 12.04 -1.09 -6.41
C LEU A 31 12.04 -2.05 -7.61
N ASN A 32 10.95 -2.07 -8.36
CA ASN A 32 10.78 -2.97 -9.51
C ASN A 32 11.16 -2.32 -10.85
N ARG A 33 11.76 -1.13 -10.85
CA ARG A 33 12.13 -0.41 -12.08
C ARG A 33 13.11 -1.26 -12.89
N GLY A 34 12.74 -1.55 -14.14
CA GLY A 34 13.55 -2.34 -15.06
C GLY A 34 13.49 -3.85 -14.83
N GLN A 35 12.68 -4.33 -13.89
CA GLN A 35 12.49 -5.75 -13.62
C GLN A 35 11.09 -6.21 -14.03
N ARG A 36 10.98 -7.45 -14.51
CA ARG A 36 9.68 -8.11 -14.71
C ARG A 36 9.29 -8.81 -13.41
N VAL A 37 8.33 -8.23 -12.70
CA VAL A 37 7.83 -8.75 -11.43
C VAL A 37 6.38 -9.21 -11.63
N SER A 38 6.03 -10.36 -11.05
CA SER A 38 4.65 -10.86 -11.13
C SER A 38 3.72 -9.98 -10.31
N ASN A 39 2.43 -9.91 -10.68
CA ASN A 39 1.44 -9.16 -9.92
C ASN A 39 1.34 -9.64 -8.46
N GLN A 40 1.54 -10.94 -8.22
CA GLN A 40 1.52 -11.50 -6.86
C GLN A 40 2.70 -11.01 -6.03
N GLU A 41 3.90 -10.94 -6.61
CA GLU A 41 5.10 -10.46 -5.93
C GLU A 41 5.01 -8.95 -5.67
N ALA A 42 4.61 -8.16 -6.67
CA ALA A 42 4.38 -6.73 -6.51
C ALA A 42 3.33 -6.43 -5.41
N LYS A 43 2.27 -7.24 -5.32
CA LYS A 43 1.27 -7.15 -4.25
C LYS A 43 1.89 -7.42 -2.87
N ARG A 44 2.72 -8.46 -2.73
CA ARG A 44 3.39 -8.78 -1.45
C ARG A 44 4.31 -7.64 -1.01
N GLN A 45 5.09 -7.11 -1.94
CA GLN A 45 5.96 -5.96 -1.69
C GLN A 45 5.16 -4.73 -1.26
N LEU A 46 4.04 -4.43 -1.93
CA LEU A 46 3.17 -3.31 -1.57
C LEU A 46 2.60 -3.44 -0.16
N VAL A 47 2.10 -4.61 0.20
CA VAL A 47 1.58 -4.88 1.55
C VAL A 47 2.68 -4.73 2.60
N PHE A 48 3.87 -5.26 2.31
CA PHE A 48 5.01 -5.15 3.21
C PHE A 48 5.43 -3.68 3.43
N VAL A 49 5.65 -2.93 2.35
CA VAL A 49 6.06 -1.52 2.41
C VAL A 49 5.01 -0.69 3.14
N GLN A 50 3.73 -0.86 2.79
CA GLN A 50 2.64 -0.14 3.43
C GLN A 50 2.59 -0.41 4.95
N ALA A 51 2.79 -1.66 5.39
CA ALA A 51 2.83 -2.00 6.80
C ALA A 51 4.00 -1.31 7.54
N GLN A 52 5.19 -1.24 6.93
CA GLN A 52 6.34 -0.55 7.53
C GLN A 52 6.09 0.96 7.62
N LEU A 53 5.54 1.57 6.57
CA LEU A 53 5.19 2.99 6.57
C LEU A 53 4.13 3.31 7.62
N CYS A 54 3.09 2.48 7.76
CA CYS A 54 2.08 2.65 8.80
C CYS A 54 2.70 2.58 10.21
N LYS A 55 3.56 1.59 10.46
CA LYS A 55 4.26 1.46 11.75
C LYS A 55 5.11 2.68 12.06
N ALA A 56 5.90 3.15 11.10
CA ALA A 56 6.72 4.34 11.26
C ALA A 56 5.87 5.59 11.52
N ALA A 57 4.78 5.78 10.77
CA ALA A 57 3.88 6.92 10.93
C ALA A 57 3.16 6.94 12.28
N LEU A 58 2.75 5.77 12.79
CA LEU A 58 2.10 5.64 14.10
C LEU A 58 3.06 5.94 15.27
N ALA A 59 4.35 5.64 15.09
CA ALA A 59 5.39 5.92 16.07
C ALA A 59 5.83 7.40 16.09
N ASP A 60 5.49 8.19 15.06
CA ASP A 60 5.88 9.60 14.96
C ASP A 60 5.03 10.48 15.91
N PRO A 61 5.63 11.13 16.92
CA PRO A 61 4.91 12.01 17.83
C PRO A 61 4.39 13.29 17.14
N ARG A 62 4.92 13.66 15.97
CA ARG A 62 4.52 14.86 15.23
C ARG A 62 3.21 14.66 14.46
N LEU A 63 2.77 13.41 14.29
CA LEU A 63 1.55 13.12 13.55
C LEU A 63 0.31 13.35 14.43
N PRO A 64 -0.69 14.12 13.98
CA PRO A 64 -1.91 14.33 14.74
C PRO A 64 -2.65 13.02 15.04
N GLU A 65 -3.23 12.90 16.24
CA GLU A 65 -3.95 11.68 16.66
C GLU A 65 -5.09 11.28 15.71
N LYS A 66 -5.81 12.26 15.15
CA LYS A 66 -6.85 12.01 14.12
C LYS A 66 -6.27 11.31 12.87
N ALA A 67 -5.06 11.68 12.47
CA ALA A 67 -4.39 11.04 11.34
C ALA A 67 -3.88 9.65 11.71
N LYS A 68 -3.36 9.44 12.93
CA LYS A 68 -2.99 8.12 13.44
C LYS A 68 -4.19 7.17 13.46
N ALA A 69 -5.34 7.61 13.96
CA ALA A 69 -6.56 6.82 13.99
C ALA A 69 -7.00 6.40 12.58
N ALA A 70 -6.98 7.33 11.61
CA ALA A 70 -7.30 7.02 10.22
C ALA A 70 -6.31 6.01 9.59
N LEU A 71 -5.01 6.15 9.88
CA LEU A 71 -4.00 5.19 9.43
C LEU A 71 -4.15 3.81 10.06
N LEU A 72 -4.54 3.74 11.33
CA LEU A 72 -4.79 2.50 12.05
C LEU A 72 -6.00 1.75 11.45
N GLN A 73 -7.11 2.45 11.21
CA GLN A 73 -8.29 1.89 10.58
C GLN A 73 -7.94 1.36 9.17
N PHE A 74 -7.28 2.19 8.36
CA PHE A 74 -6.83 1.81 7.03
C PHE A 74 -5.91 0.56 7.05
N HIS A 75 -5.00 0.50 8.03
CA HIS A 75 -4.12 -0.66 8.18
C HIS A 75 -4.90 -1.93 8.53
N ALA A 76 -5.89 -1.84 9.44
CA ALA A 76 -6.74 -2.97 9.82
C ALA A 76 -7.58 -3.50 8.64
N GLU A 77 -8.16 -2.60 7.84
CA GLU A 77 -8.91 -2.94 6.63
C GLU A 77 -7.99 -3.65 5.61
N THR A 78 -6.80 -3.10 5.37
CA THR A 78 -5.83 -3.71 4.44
C THR A 78 -5.39 -5.09 4.91
N VAL A 79 -5.16 -5.29 6.22
CA VAL A 79 -4.77 -6.60 6.77
C VAL A 79 -5.90 -7.62 6.59
N THR A 80 -7.15 -7.21 6.87
CA THR A 80 -8.33 -8.07 6.70
C THR A 80 -8.48 -8.53 5.26
N GLU A 81 -8.45 -7.60 4.30
CA GLU A 81 -8.52 -7.92 2.86
C GLU A 81 -7.43 -8.91 2.43
N ASN A 82 -6.18 -8.71 2.88
CA ASN A 82 -5.08 -9.62 2.56
C ASN A 82 -5.25 -11.01 3.18
N LEU A 83 -5.80 -11.11 4.38
CA LEU A 83 -6.10 -12.40 5.02
C LEU A 83 -7.22 -13.13 4.29
N GLU A 84 -8.27 -12.41 3.88
CA GLU A 84 -9.38 -12.95 3.09
C GLU A 84 -8.90 -13.44 1.72
N ASP A 85 -8.04 -12.68 1.04
CA ASP A 85 -7.43 -13.07 -0.22
C ASP A 85 -6.59 -14.35 -0.10
N ARG A 86 -5.82 -14.49 0.98
CA ARG A 86 -5.05 -15.71 1.26
C ARG A 86 -5.98 -16.89 1.51
N ARG A 87 -7.07 -16.70 2.25
CA ARG A 87 -8.08 -17.75 2.51
C ARG A 87 -8.79 -18.17 1.23
N GLY A 88 -9.24 -17.21 0.42
CA GLY A 88 -9.90 -17.46 -0.87
C GLY A 88 -8.98 -18.14 -1.87
N SER A 89 -7.69 -17.78 -1.90
CA SER A 89 -6.70 -18.43 -2.76
C SER A 89 -6.44 -19.89 -2.36
N ARG A 90 -6.41 -20.20 -1.06
CA ARG A 90 -6.29 -21.57 -0.55
C ARG A 90 -7.49 -22.44 -0.95
N ARG A 91 -8.72 -21.92 -0.77
CA ARG A 91 -9.95 -22.62 -1.17
C ARG A 91 -9.98 -22.97 -2.67
N ARG A 92 -9.50 -22.05 -3.54
CA ARG A 92 -9.42 -22.27 -4.99
C ARG A 92 -8.34 -23.28 -5.40
N GLN A 93 -7.31 -23.49 -4.58
CA GLN A 93 -6.31 -24.52 -4.81
C GLN A 93 -6.84 -25.90 -4.40
N ASP A 94 -7.49 -26.01 -3.24
CA ASP A 94 -8.08 -27.27 -2.78
C ASP A 94 -9.13 -27.80 -3.78
N SER A 95 -9.97 -26.92 -4.34
CA SER A 95 -10.97 -27.30 -5.34
C SER A 95 -10.40 -27.77 -6.68
N ARG A 96 -9.12 -27.46 -6.99
CA ARG A 96 -8.44 -27.92 -8.21
C ARG A 96 -7.70 -29.23 -8.03
N ILE A 97 -7.43 -29.64 -6.78
CA ILE A 97 -6.74 -30.89 -6.45
C ILE A 97 -7.76 -32.03 -6.25
N SER A 98 -9.01 -31.69 -5.94
CA SER A 98 -10.11 -32.66 -5.77
C SER A 98 -10.95 -32.93 -7.04
N ALA A 99 -10.50 -32.49 -8.22
CA ALA A 99 -11.12 -32.74 -9.52
C ALA A 99 -10.13 -33.49 -10.42
#